data_AF-A0A350UNG1-F1
#
_entry.id   AF-A0A350UNG1-F1
#
_cell.length_a   1.000
_cell.length_b   1.000
_cell.length_c   1.000
_cell.angle_alpha   90.00
_cell.angle_beta   90.00
_cell.angle_gamma   90.00
#
_symmetry.space_group_name_H-M   'P 1'
#
loop_
_entity.id
_entity.type
_entity.pdbx_description
1 polymer ?
#
loop_
_entity_poly.entity_id
_entity_poly.type
_entity_poly.pdbx_seq_one_letter_code
_entity_poly.pdbx_strand_id
1 'polypeptide(L)'
;LFRSNLARELGLKLDNLLKAEKRGTTPSHYFHGQPYPYPDAERDFRAFVPKLAADMHAAGPETSYKVSTARGRELDNMSLQDWIDQNVPGGGQSPLGLLLDIGFTTEYGAPLSEQSSLNLIYVLGEYSAEWPRIYDAYPDRYRIRGGNDSLAARLTGKLKGQIRLNHPLTAIQRLETGGYTLRFDGHPDATADHIVLALPFSVLRHSVDLSKSGFSERKMTAIRELGMGNNSKMHLQFKSRHWEKLGSTGETYADTGYQCTWDQSRGQKGRPGLLVNFLGAGPALAIKERSPELALQQLEPVLPGITAEWNGRVRIDNWPGNPWSRGGYSFYRPGQYTKFGGAEGEPENNAHFCGEHTSAEWQGFMNGAVATGERAAREILGA
;
A
#
# COMPACT_ATOMS: atom_id res chain seq x y z
N LEU A 1 14.98 -8.93 3.21
CA LEU A 1 13.53 -8.67 3.36
C LEU A 1 12.80 -9.97 3.63
N PHE A 2 11.95 -10.00 4.65
CA PHE A 2 11.25 -11.18 5.18
C PHE A 2 10.56 -12.02 4.08
N ARG A 3 9.85 -11.37 3.15
CA ARG A 3 9.21 -12.07 2.02
C ARG A 3 10.20 -12.80 1.12
N SER A 4 11.40 -12.28 0.88
CA SER A 4 12.42 -12.96 0.06
C SER A 4 12.97 -14.20 0.77
N ASN A 5 13.03 -14.19 2.10
CA ASN A 5 13.44 -15.34 2.89
C ASN A 5 12.33 -16.41 2.90
N LEU A 6 11.08 -16.02 3.17
CA LEU A 6 9.94 -16.94 3.12
C LEU A 6 9.71 -17.51 1.72
N ALA A 7 9.83 -16.69 0.68
CA ALA A 7 9.74 -17.18 -0.71
C ALA A 7 10.81 -18.24 -0.99
N ARG A 8 12.04 -18.03 -0.52
CA ARG A 8 13.13 -19.01 -0.65
C ARG A 8 12.83 -20.29 0.12
N GLU A 9 12.37 -20.19 1.37
CA GLU A 9 11.99 -21.33 2.21
C GLU A 9 10.89 -22.17 1.55
N LEU A 10 9.90 -21.51 0.95
CA LEU A 10 8.81 -22.15 0.23
C LEU A 10 9.20 -22.63 -1.17
N GLY A 11 10.45 -22.46 -1.60
CA GLY A 11 10.93 -22.88 -2.92
C GLY A 11 10.33 -22.08 -4.09
N LEU A 12 9.90 -20.84 -3.84
CA LEU A 12 9.41 -19.92 -4.85
C LEU A 12 10.56 -19.22 -5.56
N LYS A 13 10.44 -19.07 -6.88
CA LYS A 13 11.43 -18.38 -7.70
C LYS A 13 11.13 -16.89 -7.76
N LEU A 14 12.15 -16.06 -7.61
CA LEU A 14 12.04 -14.61 -7.73
C LEU A 14 12.64 -14.13 -9.05
N ASP A 15 11.93 -13.25 -9.75
CA ASP A 15 12.45 -12.49 -10.89
C ASP A 15 13.03 -11.17 -10.39
N ASN A 16 14.25 -10.82 -10.81
CA ASN A 16 14.86 -9.53 -10.51
C ASN A 16 14.42 -8.50 -11.56
N LEU A 17 13.54 -7.58 -11.18
CA LEU A 17 12.95 -6.57 -12.05
C LEU A 17 13.97 -5.51 -12.48
N LEU A 18 14.87 -5.07 -11.59
CA LEU A 18 15.95 -4.13 -11.93
C LEU A 18 16.89 -4.70 -12.99
N LYS A 19 17.23 -5.99 -12.90
CA LYS A 19 18.06 -6.66 -13.92
C LYS A 19 17.33 -6.79 -15.26
N ALA A 20 16.01 -6.87 -15.22
CA ALA A 20 15.17 -7.04 -16.40
C ALA A 20 14.69 -5.73 -17.03
N GLU A 21 14.95 -4.59 -16.39
CA GLU A 21 14.62 -3.27 -16.91
C GLU A 21 15.44 -2.97 -18.17
N LYS A 22 14.80 -2.30 -19.13
CA LYS A 22 15.45 -1.87 -20.36
C LYS A 22 16.45 -0.76 -20.04
N ARG A 23 17.70 -0.92 -20.46
CA ARG A 23 18.70 0.16 -20.32
C ARG A 23 18.30 1.36 -21.15
N GLY A 24 18.53 2.56 -20.61
CA GLY A 24 18.25 3.82 -21.29
C GLY A 24 16.80 4.26 -21.22
N THR A 25 15.96 3.57 -20.44
CA THR A 25 14.59 4.02 -20.16
C THR A 25 14.47 4.64 -18.77
N THR A 26 13.57 5.61 -18.61
CA THR A 26 13.21 6.23 -17.33
C THR A 26 11.69 6.28 -17.15
N PRO A 27 11.17 6.54 -15.94
CA PRO A 27 9.77 6.91 -15.78
C PRO A 27 9.40 8.13 -16.65
N SER A 28 8.12 8.23 -17.02
CA SER A 28 7.58 9.32 -17.83
C SER A 28 6.57 10.14 -17.04
N HIS A 29 6.81 11.45 -16.92
CA HIS A 29 5.87 12.35 -16.26
C HIS A 29 5.30 13.35 -17.24
N TYR A 30 4.03 13.73 -17.05
CA TYR A 30 3.33 14.66 -17.92
C TYR A 30 2.35 15.50 -17.10
N PHE A 31 2.59 16.80 -17.02
CA PHE A 31 1.84 17.73 -16.18
C PHE A 31 1.58 19.02 -16.94
N HIS A 32 0.43 19.65 -16.70
CA HIS A 32 0.04 20.93 -17.33
C HIS A 32 0.10 20.87 -18.87
N GLY A 33 -0.23 19.72 -19.46
CA GLY A 33 -0.22 19.54 -20.91
C GLY A 33 1.19 19.45 -21.54
N GLN A 34 2.25 19.24 -20.76
CA GLN A 34 3.62 19.11 -21.25
C GLN A 34 4.38 17.97 -20.54
N PRO A 35 5.40 17.37 -21.18
CA PRO A 35 6.30 16.46 -20.50
C PRO A 35 7.00 17.15 -19.32
N TYR A 36 7.12 16.44 -18.20
CA TYR A 36 7.99 16.81 -17.08
C TYR A 36 9.17 15.81 -17.04
N PRO A 37 10.30 16.12 -17.70
CA PRO A 37 11.39 15.16 -17.88
C PRO A 37 11.90 14.61 -16.56
N TYR A 38 12.26 13.32 -16.57
CA TYR A 38 12.76 12.64 -15.39
C TYR A 38 13.97 13.33 -14.71
N PRO A 39 14.98 13.86 -15.44
CA PRO A 39 16.06 14.64 -14.82
C PRO A 39 15.61 15.93 -14.13
N ASP A 40 14.55 16.57 -14.63
CA ASP A 40 13.97 17.77 -13.99
C ASP A 40 13.26 17.39 -12.69
N ALA A 41 12.48 16.30 -12.71
CA ALA A 41 11.87 15.75 -11.51
C ALA A 41 12.91 15.42 -10.42
N GLU A 42 14.01 14.78 -10.79
CA GLU A 42 15.10 14.49 -9.86
C GLU A 42 15.75 15.75 -9.28
N ARG A 43 16.03 16.74 -10.13
CA ARG A 43 16.61 18.01 -9.68
C ARG A 43 15.68 18.70 -8.68
N ASP A 44 14.40 18.80 -9.02
CA ASP A 44 13.42 19.49 -8.20
C ASP A 44 13.20 18.73 -6.88
N PHE A 45 13.21 17.39 -6.92
CA PHE A 45 13.16 16.57 -5.71
C PHE A 45 14.36 16.79 -4.79
N ARG A 46 15.58 16.75 -5.34
CA ARG A 46 16.81 17.00 -4.58
C ARG A 46 16.80 18.37 -3.89
N ALA A 47 16.11 19.36 -4.44
CA ALA A 47 16.06 20.71 -3.87
C ALA A 47 15.40 20.77 -2.48
N PHE A 48 14.48 19.86 -2.13
CA PHE A 48 13.79 19.86 -0.84
C PHE A 48 14.14 18.67 0.08
N VAL A 49 15.01 17.75 -0.36
CA VAL A 49 15.61 16.70 0.49
C VAL A 49 16.14 17.25 1.82
N PRO A 50 16.83 18.42 1.89
CA PRO A 50 17.27 18.97 3.18
C PRO A 50 16.11 19.26 4.14
N LYS A 51 14.95 19.70 3.63
CA LYS A 51 13.76 19.96 4.44
C LYS A 51 13.12 18.66 4.95
N LEU A 52 13.04 17.64 4.10
CA LEU A 52 12.58 16.30 4.49
C LEU A 52 13.46 15.72 5.59
N ALA A 53 14.78 15.75 5.40
CA ALA A 53 15.74 15.23 6.38
C ALA A 53 15.64 15.98 7.72
N ALA A 54 15.47 17.31 7.69
CA ALA A 54 15.28 18.10 8.90
C ALA A 54 13.99 17.74 9.65
N ASP A 55 12.88 17.57 8.93
CA ASP A 55 11.60 17.15 9.54
C ASP A 55 11.66 15.73 10.09
N MET A 56 12.25 14.79 9.36
CA MET A 56 12.46 13.42 9.82
C MET A 56 13.30 13.39 11.10
N HIS A 57 14.43 14.11 11.10
CA HIS A 57 15.30 14.19 12.27
C HIS A 57 14.57 14.78 13.49
N ALA A 58 13.80 15.85 13.29
CA ALA A 58 13.07 16.50 14.37
C ALA A 58 11.83 15.72 14.84
N ALA A 59 11.16 14.98 13.95
CA ALA A 59 10.07 14.06 14.29
C ALA A 59 10.56 12.89 15.15
N GLY A 60 11.83 12.51 14.97
CA GLY A 60 12.42 11.35 15.63
C GLY A 60 12.13 10.04 14.87
N PRO A 61 12.75 8.93 15.29
CA PRO A 61 12.69 7.66 14.57
C PRO A 61 11.29 7.00 14.60
N GLU A 62 10.42 7.42 15.51
CA GLU A 62 9.08 6.90 15.67
C GLU A 62 8.14 7.99 16.20
N THR A 63 6.93 8.05 15.65
CA THR A 63 5.79 8.76 16.26
C THR A 63 4.68 7.74 16.48
N SER A 64 4.20 7.63 17.71
CA SER A 64 3.17 6.70 18.15
C SER A 64 2.38 7.30 19.30
N TYR A 65 1.37 6.57 19.79
CA TYR A 65 0.61 7.02 20.97
C TYR A 65 1.47 7.02 22.26
N LYS A 66 2.61 6.30 22.25
CA LYS A 66 3.54 6.18 23.37
C LYS A 66 4.68 7.17 23.29
N VAL A 67 5.17 7.45 22.08
CA VAL A 67 6.39 8.23 21.86
C VAL A 67 6.11 9.28 20.78
N SER A 68 6.39 10.54 21.08
CA SER A 68 6.35 11.60 20.07
C SER A 68 7.20 12.80 20.49
N THR A 69 7.86 13.43 19.53
CA THR A 69 8.47 14.75 19.72
C THR A 69 7.43 15.85 19.51
N ALA A 70 7.79 17.10 19.83
CA ALA A 70 6.94 18.24 19.51
C ALA A 70 6.70 18.36 18.00
N ARG A 71 7.75 18.18 17.19
CA ARG A 71 7.65 18.23 15.73
C ARG A 71 6.87 17.03 15.17
N GLY A 72 7.04 15.84 15.75
CA GLY A 72 6.24 14.66 15.39
C GLY A 72 4.75 14.90 15.58
N ARG A 73 4.33 15.51 16.71
CA ARG A 73 2.92 15.89 16.93
C ARG A 73 2.43 16.97 15.97
N GLU A 74 3.26 17.96 15.66
CA GLU A 74 2.89 19.01 14.71
C GLU A 74 2.67 18.44 13.31
N LEU A 75 3.61 17.63 12.83
CA LEU A 75 3.52 16.94 11.53
C LEU A 75 2.36 15.95 11.51
N ASP A 76 2.12 15.24 12.62
CA ASP A 76 0.98 14.31 12.71
C ASP A 76 -0.34 15.06 12.51
N ASN A 77 -0.49 16.24 13.09
CA ASN A 77 -1.70 17.06 12.95
C ASN A 77 -1.75 17.89 11.65
N MET A 78 -0.72 17.84 10.82
CA MET A 78 -0.65 18.51 9.53
C MET A 78 -1.02 17.53 8.42
N SER A 79 -1.90 17.95 7.49
CA SER A 79 -2.18 17.12 6.32
C SER A 79 -0.97 17.08 5.39
N LEU A 80 -0.85 16.00 4.63
CA LEU A 80 0.20 15.88 3.63
C LEU A 80 0.08 16.97 2.54
N GLN A 81 -1.15 17.36 2.21
CA GLN A 81 -1.40 18.49 1.30
C GLN A 81 -0.80 19.79 1.84
N ASP A 82 -1.10 20.14 3.09
CA ASP A 82 -0.61 21.38 3.71
C ASP A 82 0.92 21.38 3.79
N TRP A 83 1.52 20.22 4.09
CA TRP A 83 2.97 20.10 4.13
C TRP A 83 3.59 20.35 2.75
N ILE A 84 3.02 19.78 1.67
CA ILE A 84 3.49 20.00 0.30
C ILE A 84 3.32 21.48 -0.08
N ASP A 85 2.17 22.09 0.18
CA ASP A 85 1.91 23.48 -0.15
C ASP A 85 2.85 24.47 0.56
N GLN A 86 3.28 24.14 1.77
CA GLN A 86 4.22 24.96 2.54
C GLN A 86 5.69 24.78 2.12
N ASN A 87 6.08 23.59 1.66
CA ASN A 87 7.50 23.20 1.58
C ASN A 87 8.00 22.88 0.17
N VAL A 88 7.12 22.55 -0.77
CA VAL A 88 7.50 22.30 -2.17
C VAL A 88 7.45 23.63 -2.93
N PRO A 89 8.52 24.03 -3.65
CA PRO A 89 8.50 25.23 -4.48
C PRO A 89 7.35 25.20 -5.50
N GLY A 90 6.46 26.20 -5.42
CA GLY A 90 5.23 26.26 -6.24
C GLY A 90 4.06 25.42 -5.70
N GLY A 91 4.19 24.83 -4.50
CA GLY A 91 3.16 24.08 -3.80
C GLY A 91 2.66 22.84 -4.55
N GLY A 92 1.47 22.38 -4.20
CA GLY A 92 0.83 21.19 -4.79
C GLY A 92 0.50 21.32 -6.27
N GLN A 93 0.51 22.53 -6.84
CA GLN A 93 0.26 22.77 -8.27
C GLN A 93 1.55 22.79 -9.11
N SER A 94 2.73 22.76 -8.49
CA SER A 94 3.99 22.56 -9.22
C SER A 94 4.03 21.15 -9.84
N PRO A 95 4.81 20.92 -10.91
CA PRO A 95 4.99 19.57 -11.47
C PRO A 95 5.46 18.54 -10.42
N LEU A 96 6.33 18.95 -9.49
CA LEU A 96 6.77 18.11 -8.38
C LEU A 96 5.64 17.89 -7.36
N GLY A 97 4.86 18.91 -7.03
CA GLY A 97 3.69 18.80 -6.16
C GLY A 97 2.65 17.81 -6.70
N LEU A 98 2.36 17.88 -8.00
CA LEU A 98 1.46 16.94 -8.69
C LEU A 98 2.05 15.53 -8.75
N LEU A 99 3.36 15.39 -8.93
CA LEU A 99 4.05 14.10 -8.88
C LEU A 99 3.93 13.46 -7.50
N LEU A 100 4.13 14.24 -6.43
CA LEU A 100 3.96 13.78 -5.04
C LEU A 100 2.48 13.46 -4.75
N ASP A 101 1.54 14.28 -5.22
CA ASP A 101 0.10 14.00 -5.08
C ASP A 101 -0.25 12.65 -5.70
N ILE A 102 0.03 12.45 -6.99
CA ILE A 102 -0.29 11.19 -7.66
C ILE A 102 0.43 10.03 -6.97
N GLY A 103 1.71 10.18 -6.63
CA GLY A 103 2.48 9.16 -5.94
C GLY A 103 1.83 8.72 -4.62
N PHE A 104 1.59 9.66 -3.70
CA PHE A 104 1.05 9.35 -2.37
C PHE A 104 -0.44 9.02 -2.38
N THR A 105 -1.21 9.59 -3.31
CA THR A 105 -2.62 9.23 -3.51
C THR A 105 -2.76 7.81 -4.02
N THR A 106 -1.88 7.36 -4.93
CA THR A 106 -1.93 5.98 -5.46
C THR A 106 -1.28 4.97 -4.53
N GLU A 107 -0.29 5.37 -3.73
CA GLU A 107 0.33 4.54 -2.69
C GLU A 107 -0.66 4.22 -1.55
N TYR A 108 -1.29 5.25 -0.98
CA TYR A 108 -2.18 5.09 0.17
C TYR A 108 -3.67 4.99 -0.17
N GLY A 109 -4.04 5.23 -1.42
CA GLY A 109 -5.43 5.16 -1.88
C GLY A 109 -6.33 6.26 -1.32
N ALA A 110 -5.77 7.37 -0.82
CA ALA A 110 -6.51 8.48 -0.21
C ALA A 110 -5.98 9.84 -0.68
N PRO A 111 -6.81 10.90 -0.75
CA PRO A 111 -6.32 12.25 -1.07
C PRO A 111 -5.29 12.72 -0.03
N LEU A 112 -4.33 13.57 -0.44
CA LEU A 112 -3.30 14.10 0.47
C LEU A 112 -3.89 14.87 1.67
N SER A 113 -5.05 15.50 1.51
CA SER A 113 -5.75 16.21 2.58
C SER A 113 -6.24 15.29 3.70
N GLU A 114 -6.38 13.98 3.43
CA GLU A 114 -6.78 12.99 4.42
C GLU A 114 -5.60 12.26 5.05
N GLN A 115 -4.38 12.48 4.56
CA GLN A 115 -3.18 11.79 5.01
C GLN A 115 -2.40 12.66 6.00
N SER A 116 -1.88 12.06 7.06
CA SER A 116 -0.89 12.73 7.93
C SER A 116 0.38 13.03 7.13
N SER A 117 0.98 14.21 7.33
CA SER A 117 2.25 14.54 6.68
C SER A 117 3.39 13.59 7.05
N LEU A 118 3.29 12.95 8.23
CA LEU A 118 4.22 11.90 8.66
C LEU A 118 4.27 10.70 7.72
N ASN A 119 3.21 10.41 6.96
CA ASN A 119 3.23 9.35 5.94
C ASN A 119 4.35 9.63 4.91
N LEU A 120 4.46 10.87 4.42
CA LEU A 120 5.52 11.26 3.51
C LEU A 120 6.87 11.40 4.21
N ILE A 121 6.89 11.97 5.42
CA ILE A 121 8.16 12.16 6.15
C ILE A 121 8.82 10.82 6.51
N TYR A 122 8.06 9.81 6.93
CA TYR A 122 8.67 8.51 7.24
C TYR A 122 9.01 7.69 5.99
N VAL A 123 8.23 7.84 4.92
CA VAL A 123 8.55 7.18 3.65
C VAL A 123 9.75 7.82 2.99
N LEU A 124 9.83 9.14 2.94
CA LEU A 124 10.87 9.89 2.20
C LEU A 124 12.01 10.43 3.06
N GLY A 125 11.85 10.54 4.36
CA GLY A 125 12.80 11.22 5.25
C GLY A 125 14.09 10.46 5.49
N GLU A 126 14.09 9.14 5.30
CA GLU A 126 15.30 8.31 5.29
C GLU A 126 16.08 8.41 3.96
N TYR A 127 15.58 9.16 2.97
CA TYR A 127 16.27 9.36 1.71
C TYR A 127 17.57 10.14 1.95
N SER A 128 18.70 9.49 1.71
CA SER A 128 19.98 10.15 1.57
C SER A 128 20.17 10.62 0.12
N ALA A 129 21.08 11.60 -0.08
CA ALA A 129 21.48 12.09 -1.40
C ALA A 129 22.05 11.01 -2.35
N GLU A 130 22.24 9.77 -1.88
CA GLU A 130 22.81 8.65 -2.62
C GLU A 130 21.78 7.79 -3.38
N TRP A 131 20.49 8.10 -3.25
CA TRP A 131 19.44 7.34 -3.93
C TRP A 131 19.26 7.79 -5.40
N PRO A 132 19.31 6.85 -6.37
CA PRO A 132 19.33 7.21 -7.77
C PRO A 132 17.94 7.56 -8.34
N ARG A 133 16.81 7.28 -7.68
CA ARG A 133 15.46 7.62 -8.19
C ARG A 133 14.44 7.91 -7.08
N ILE A 134 13.50 8.83 -7.34
CA ILE A 134 12.43 9.27 -6.43
C ILE A 134 11.53 8.12 -5.94
N TYR A 135 11.41 7.04 -6.72
CA TYR A 135 10.57 5.87 -6.40
C TYR A 135 11.37 4.56 -6.26
N ASP A 136 12.70 4.59 -6.36
CA ASP A 136 13.52 3.38 -6.18
C ASP A 136 13.61 2.96 -4.69
N ALA A 137 13.08 3.76 -3.75
CA ALA A 137 13.02 3.47 -2.32
C ALA A 137 12.22 2.25 -1.90
N TYR A 138 11.42 1.71 -2.80
CA TYR A 138 10.70 0.48 -2.52
C TYR A 138 11.38 -0.74 -3.14
N PRO A 139 11.40 -1.87 -2.41
CA PRO A 139 12.07 -3.10 -2.83
C PRO A 139 11.30 -3.86 -3.92
N ASP A 140 10.78 -3.17 -4.92
CA ASP A 140 10.20 -3.73 -6.15
C ASP A 140 11.27 -4.34 -7.06
N ARG A 141 12.47 -4.56 -6.53
CA ARG A 141 13.51 -5.39 -7.14
C ARG A 141 13.02 -6.80 -7.46
N TYR A 142 12.07 -7.37 -6.70
CA TYR A 142 11.70 -8.77 -6.86
C TYR A 142 10.20 -9.03 -7.00
N ARG A 143 9.85 -9.84 -8.01
CA ARG A 143 8.52 -10.45 -8.17
C ARG A 143 8.59 -11.95 -7.92
N ILE A 144 7.56 -12.53 -7.29
CA ILE A 144 7.40 -13.99 -7.26
C ILE A 144 6.93 -14.46 -8.63
N ARG A 145 7.76 -15.28 -9.29
CA ARG A 145 7.41 -15.87 -10.58
C ARG A 145 6.18 -16.77 -10.40
N GLY A 146 5.12 -16.47 -11.16
CA GLY A 146 3.86 -17.20 -11.10
C GLY A 146 2.79 -16.57 -10.21
N GLY A 147 3.07 -15.46 -9.52
CA GLY A 147 2.09 -14.73 -8.72
C GLY A 147 2.38 -14.77 -7.22
N ASN A 148 1.92 -13.73 -6.51
CA ASN A 148 2.15 -13.59 -5.06
C ASN A 148 1.23 -14.47 -4.21
N ASP A 149 0.08 -14.86 -4.75
CA ASP A 149 -0.85 -15.82 -4.17
C ASP A 149 -0.22 -17.20 -3.91
N SER A 150 0.81 -17.55 -4.68
CA SER A 150 1.61 -18.76 -4.47
C SER A 150 2.25 -18.86 -3.08
N LEU A 151 2.50 -17.73 -2.40
CA LEU A 151 2.98 -17.70 -1.02
C LEU A 151 1.94 -18.31 -0.07
N ALA A 152 0.71 -17.79 -0.12
CA ALA A 152 -0.42 -18.29 0.67
C ALA A 152 -0.77 -19.73 0.27
N ALA A 153 -0.78 -20.05 -1.03
CA ALA A 153 -1.05 -21.40 -1.51
C ALA A 153 -0.06 -22.45 -0.94
N ARG A 154 1.23 -22.12 -0.85
CA ARG A 154 2.23 -23.04 -0.29
C ARG A 154 2.15 -23.17 1.23
N LEU A 155 1.84 -22.08 1.93
CA LEU A 155 1.62 -22.12 3.39
C LEU A 155 0.38 -22.95 3.73
N THR A 156 -0.74 -22.70 3.05
CA THR A 156 -1.98 -23.45 3.27
C THR A 156 -1.81 -24.95 2.97
N GLY A 157 -1.00 -25.31 1.96
CA GLY A 157 -0.63 -26.70 1.69
C GLY A 157 0.09 -27.43 2.83
N LYS A 158 0.72 -26.70 3.77
CA LYS A 158 1.35 -27.24 4.99
C LYS A 158 0.39 -27.37 6.18
N LEU A 159 -0.81 -26.77 6.09
CA LEU A 159 -1.79 -26.70 7.18
C LEU A 159 -3.06 -27.52 6.86
N LYS A 160 -2.90 -28.66 6.18
CA LYS A 160 -4.02 -29.51 5.77
C LYS A 160 -4.87 -29.93 6.98
N GLY A 161 -6.19 -29.80 6.85
CA GLY A 161 -7.15 -30.13 7.90
C GLY A 161 -7.33 -29.06 8.98
N GLN A 162 -6.53 -27.98 8.96
CA GLN A 162 -6.61 -26.90 9.95
C GLN A 162 -7.33 -25.64 9.43
N ILE A 163 -7.58 -25.56 8.12
CA ILE A 163 -8.18 -24.39 7.48
C ILE A 163 -9.65 -24.67 7.15
N ARG A 164 -10.54 -23.78 7.62
CA ARG A 164 -11.97 -23.77 7.26
C ARG A 164 -12.25 -22.57 6.37
N LEU A 165 -12.59 -22.83 5.11
CA LEU A 165 -13.03 -21.80 4.15
C LEU A 165 -14.52 -21.53 4.29
N ASN A 166 -15.00 -20.40 3.75
CA ASN A 166 -16.39 -19.98 3.84
C ASN A 166 -16.92 -19.90 5.29
N HIS A 167 -16.06 -19.55 6.26
CA HIS A 167 -16.44 -19.35 7.67
C HIS A 167 -16.28 -17.87 8.06
N PRO A 168 -17.21 -16.98 7.67
CA PRO A 168 -17.12 -15.57 8.03
C PRO A 168 -17.31 -15.39 9.53
N LEU A 169 -16.34 -14.78 10.21
CA LEU A 169 -16.49 -14.37 11.60
C LEU A 169 -17.50 -13.23 11.70
N THR A 170 -18.47 -13.32 12.62
CA THR A 170 -19.53 -12.32 12.80
C THR A 170 -19.56 -11.70 14.20
N ALA A 171 -19.00 -12.37 15.21
CA ALA A 171 -18.88 -11.80 16.55
C ALA A 171 -17.73 -12.41 17.35
N ILE A 172 -17.18 -11.62 18.27
CA ILE A 172 -16.20 -12.05 19.27
C ILE A 172 -16.73 -11.71 20.66
N GLN A 173 -16.72 -12.70 21.55
CA GLN A 173 -17.07 -12.53 22.96
C GLN A 173 -15.96 -13.08 23.86
N ARG A 174 -15.42 -12.24 24.74
CA ARG A 174 -14.50 -12.67 25.79
C ARG A 174 -15.27 -13.46 26.86
N LEU A 175 -14.68 -14.56 27.30
CA LEU A 175 -15.18 -15.39 28.39
C LEU A 175 -14.63 -14.91 29.73
N GLU A 176 -15.35 -15.18 30.82
CA GLU A 176 -14.88 -14.90 32.18
C GLU A 176 -13.60 -15.69 32.51
N THR A 177 -13.43 -16.86 31.90
CA THR A 177 -12.23 -17.70 31.99
C THR A 177 -11.00 -17.13 31.28
N GLY A 178 -11.15 -16.02 30.54
CA GLY A 178 -10.07 -15.33 29.83
C GLY A 178 -9.95 -15.69 28.33
N GLY A 179 -10.55 -16.79 27.89
CA GLY A 179 -10.64 -17.18 26.47
C GLY A 179 -11.72 -16.42 25.69
N TYR A 180 -12.02 -16.91 24.49
CA TYR A 180 -12.97 -16.28 23.56
C TYR A 180 -13.96 -17.30 22.98
N THR A 181 -15.18 -16.84 22.75
CA THR A 181 -16.16 -17.46 21.83
C THR A 181 -16.17 -16.68 20.52
N LEU A 182 -16.09 -17.40 19.41
CA LEU A 182 -16.10 -16.90 18.04
C LEU A 182 -17.38 -17.38 17.35
N ARG A 183 -18.16 -16.45 16.81
CA ARG A 183 -19.38 -16.77 16.05
C ARG A 183 -19.13 -16.66 14.56
N PHE A 184 -19.70 -17.60 13.81
CA PHE A 184 -19.52 -17.67 12.37
C PHE A 184 -20.86 -17.70 11.65
N ASP A 185 -20.96 -17.01 10.52
CA ASP A 185 -22.17 -17.04 9.70
C ASP A 185 -22.40 -18.45 9.12
N GLY A 186 -23.58 -19.02 9.34
CA GLY A 186 -23.94 -20.35 8.85
C GLY A 186 -23.16 -21.53 9.45
N HIS A 187 -22.36 -21.32 10.51
CA HIS A 187 -21.49 -22.34 11.08
C HIS A 187 -21.55 -22.36 12.62
N PRO A 188 -21.23 -23.50 13.28
CA PRO A 188 -21.17 -23.57 14.74
C PRO A 188 -20.13 -22.62 15.34
N ASP A 189 -20.45 -22.06 16.50
CA ASP A 189 -19.51 -21.29 17.31
C ASP A 189 -18.28 -22.12 17.70
N ALA A 190 -17.15 -21.46 17.92
CA ALA A 190 -15.93 -22.07 18.42
C ALA A 190 -15.41 -21.33 19.65
N THR A 191 -14.75 -22.06 20.55
CA THR A 191 -14.05 -21.48 21.71
C THR A 191 -12.54 -21.65 21.56
N ALA A 192 -11.77 -20.66 22.01
CA ALA A 192 -10.31 -20.72 22.03
C ALA A 192 -9.74 -19.95 23.23
N ASP A 193 -8.63 -20.44 23.79
CA ASP A 193 -7.92 -19.75 24.87
C ASP A 193 -7.22 -18.48 24.35
N HIS A 194 -6.67 -18.55 23.14
CA HIS A 194 -6.05 -17.46 22.41
C HIS A 194 -6.67 -17.30 21.02
N ILE A 195 -6.73 -16.07 20.53
CA ILE A 195 -7.14 -15.76 19.17
C ILE A 195 -6.10 -14.88 18.47
N VAL A 196 -5.92 -15.08 17.17
CA VAL A 196 -5.12 -14.19 16.30
C VAL A 196 -6.05 -13.56 15.28
N LEU A 197 -6.20 -12.25 15.34
CA LEU A 197 -6.99 -11.46 14.39
C LEU A 197 -6.08 -10.97 13.27
N ALA A 198 -6.08 -11.72 12.15
CA ALA A 198 -5.38 -11.40 10.91
C ALA A 198 -6.27 -10.67 9.87
N LEU A 199 -7.36 -10.04 10.32
CA LEU A 199 -8.33 -9.36 9.47
C LEU A 199 -7.96 -7.88 9.32
N PRO A 200 -8.11 -7.27 8.13
CA PRO A 200 -8.04 -5.82 8.00
C PRO A 200 -9.06 -5.15 8.93
N PHE A 201 -8.67 -4.03 9.56
CA PHE A 201 -9.58 -3.30 10.44
C PHE A 201 -10.83 -2.78 9.72
N SER A 202 -10.75 -2.53 8.41
CA SER A 202 -11.91 -2.26 7.56
C SER A 202 -12.95 -3.39 7.59
N VAL A 203 -12.54 -4.65 7.53
CA VAL A 203 -13.45 -5.79 7.62
C VAL A 203 -13.95 -5.95 9.05
N LEU A 204 -13.04 -5.88 10.01
CA LEU A 204 -13.33 -6.08 11.43
C LEU A 204 -14.38 -5.08 11.93
N ARG A 205 -14.23 -3.78 11.63
CA ARG A 205 -15.18 -2.73 12.05
C ARG A 205 -16.54 -2.79 11.34
N HIS A 206 -16.62 -3.42 10.18
CA HIS A 206 -17.85 -3.48 9.38
C HIS A 206 -18.64 -4.78 9.54
N SER A 207 -17.97 -5.89 9.89
CA SER A 207 -18.54 -7.24 9.74
C SER A 207 -18.51 -8.07 11.01
N VAL A 208 -17.85 -7.60 12.08
CA VAL A 208 -17.69 -8.35 13.32
C VAL A 208 -18.20 -7.52 14.50
N ASP A 209 -19.15 -8.07 15.25
CA ASP A 209 -19.56 -7.50 16.53
C ASP A 209 -18.47 -7.70 17.58
N LEU A 210 -17.88 -6.57 18.00
CA LEU A 210 -16.82 -6.49 19.01
C LEU A 210 -17.31 -5.95 20.35
N SER A 211 -18.62 -5.71 20.52
CA SER A 211 -19.19 -5.10 21.74
C SER A 211 -18.88 -5.88 23.02
N LYS A 212 -18.60 -7.19 22.89
CA LYS A 212 -18.23 -8.08 24.00
C LYS A 212 -16.80 -8.61 23.91
N SER A 213 -15.95 -7.98 23.08
CA SER A 213 -14.55 -8.39 22.91
C SER A 213 -13.69 -8.16 24.15
N GLY A 214 -14.07 -7.20 25.00
CA GLY A 214 -13.26 -6.77 26.14
C GLY A 214 -12.00 -6.01 25.75
N PHE A 215 -11.91 -5.53 24.51
CA PHE A 215 -10.82 -4.66 24.05
C PHE A 215 -10.93 -3.26 24.65
N SER A 216 -9.78 -2.61 24.84
CA SER A 216 -9.71 -1.25 25.38
C SER A 216 -10.30 -0.23 24.41
N GLU A 217 -10.71 0.93 24.90
CA GLU A 217 -11.19 2.00 24.02
C GLU A 217 -10.13 2.50 23.04
N ARG A 218 -8.84 2.41 23.37
CA ARG A 218 -7.77 2.77 22.42
C ARG A 218 -7.70 1.78 21.27
N LYS A 219 -7.76 0.47 21.55
CA LYS A 219 -7.82 -0.57 20.52
C LYS A 219 -9.08 -0.43 19.68
N MET A 220 -10.23 -0.25 20.32
CA MET A 220 -11.50 -0.04 19.62
C MET A 220 -11.46 1.21 18.73
N THR A 221 -10.79 2.28 19.18
CA THR A 221 -10.58 3.49 18.38
C THR A 221 -9.68 3.21 17.17
N ALA A 222 -8.56 2.51 17.33
CA ALA A 222 -7.71 2.11 16.21
C ALA A 222 -8.49 1.27 15.18
N ILE A 223 -9.27 0.28 15.64
CA ILE A 223 -10.13 -0.55 14.78
C ILE A 223 -11.15 0.30 14.03
N ARG A 224 -11.85 1.22 14.70
CA ARG A 224 -12.86 2.08 14.09
C ARG A 224 -12.28 3.07 13.09
N GLU A 225 -11.13 3.66 13.40
CA GLU A 225 -10.69 4.89 12.75
C GLU A 225 -9.50 4.74 11.81
N LEU A 226 -8.67 3.70 11.92
CA LEU A 226 -7.49 3.53 11.05
C LEU A 226 -7.90 3.65 9.57
N GLY A 227 -7.20 4.50 8.85
CA GLY A 227 -7.43 4.76 7.43
C GLY A 227 -7.33 3.48 6.62
N MET A 228 -8.23 3.36 5.65
CA MET A 228 -8.18 2.30 4.63
C MET A 228 -8.36 2.99 3.29
N GLY A 229 -7.34 2.90 2.45
CA GLY A 229 -7.30 3.46 1.13
C GLY A 229 -8.35 2.87 0.21
N ASN A 230 -8.66 3.61 -0.84
CA ASN A 230 -9.41 3.13 -1.98
C ASN A 230 -8.44 2.96 -3.15
N ASN A 231 -8.06 1.71 -3.44
CA ASN A 231 -7.21 1.41 -4.58
C ASN A 231 -7.89 0.43 -5.56
N SER A 232 -7.81 0.74 -6.85
CA SER A 232 -8.28 -0.14 -7.92
C SER A 232 -7.20 -0.24 -8.99
N LYS A 233 -7.21 -1.34 -9.76
CA LYS A 233 -6.20 -1.60 -10.79
C LYS A 233 -6.89 -1.95 -12.09
N MET A 234 -6.54 -1.26 -13.17
CA MET A 234 -6.93 -1.62 -14.52
C MET A 234 -5.70 -2.13 -15.28
N HIS A 235 -5.69 -3.42 -15.59
CA HIS A 235 -4.61 -4.09 -16.30
C HIS A 235 -4.93 -4.04 -17.79
N LEU A 236 -4.06 -3.41 -18.58
CA LEU A 236 -4.20 -3.28 -20.04
C LEU A 236 -3.06 -4.03 -20.72
N GLN A 237 -3.40 -5.00 -21.58
CA GLN A 237 -2.39 -5.73 -22.35
C GLN A 237 -2.19 -5.12 -23.74
N PHE A 238 -0.92 -5.00 -24.12
CA PHE A 238 -0.50 -4.41 -25.38
C PHE A 238 0.19 -5.46 -26.27
N LYS A 239 0.15 -5.24 -27.59
CA LYS A 239 0.83 -6.07 -28.60
C LYS A 239 2.33 -6.11 -28.35
N SER A 240 2.92 -5.00 -27.90
CA SER A 240 4.33 -4.90 -27.53
C SER A 240 4.54 -3.98 -26.31
N ARG A 241 5.76 -3.97 -25.77
CA ARG A 241 6.21 -2.99 -24.77
C ARG A 241 6.59 -1.68 -25.46
N HIS A 242 5.61 -1.04 -26.07
CA HIS A 242 5.80 0.13 -26.93
C HIS A 242 6.55 1.28 -26.24
N TRP A 243 6.30 1.46 -24.94
CA TRP A 243 6.97 2.44 -24.08
C TRP A 243 8.50 2.34 -24.10
N GLU A 244 9.08 1.16 -24.28
CA GLU A 244 10.55 1.00 -24.35
C GLU A 244 11.15 1.76 -25.54
N LYS A 245 10.43 1.87 -26.66
CA LYS A 245 10.87 2.62 -27.85
C LYS A 245 10.81 4.13 -27.63
N LEU A 246 9.98 4.57 -26.68
CA LEU A 246 9.82 5.96 -26.29
C LEU A 246 10.82 6.37 -25.18
N GLY A 247 11.73 5.47 -24.79
CA GLY A 247 12.63 5.71 -23.66
C GLY A 247 11.94 5.62 -22.30
N SER A 248 10.75 5.01 -22.21
CA SER A 248 9.97 4.88 -20.98
C SER A 248 10.08 3.49 -20.36
N THR A 249 10.12 3.40 -19.03
CA THR A 249 10.05 2.14 -18.26
C THR A 249 8.63 1.55 -18.23
N GLY A 250 7.64 2.30 -18.73
CA GLY A 250 6.22 2.02 -18.52
C GLY A 250 5.73 2.43 -17.13
N GLU A 251 6.60 3.01 -16.29
CA GLU A 251 6.18 3.76 -15.11
C GLU A 251 5.84 5.19 -15.54
N THR A 252 4.59 5.60 -15.30
CA THR A 252 4.11 6.92 -15.75
C THR A 252 3.32 7.62 -14.67
N TYR A 253 3.39 8.95 -14.62
CA TYR A 253 2.61 9.80 -13.72
C TYR A 253 2.07 11.00 -14.49
N ALA A 254 0.76 11.24 -14.45
CA ALA A 254 0.17 12.36 -15.17
C ALA A 254 -1.16 12.86 -14.61
N ASP A 255 -1.38 14.16 -14.74
CA ASP A 255 -2.61 14.88 -14.40
C ASP A 255 -3.70 14.80 -15.49
N THR A 256 -3.52 13.94 -16.50
CA THR A 256 -4.51 13.70 -17.58
C THR A 256 -5.71 12.88 -17.13
N GLY A 257 -5.71 12.41 -15.88
CA GLY A 257 -6.85 11.77 -15.20
C GLY A 257 -6.72 10.27 -14.98
N TYR A 258 -5.70 9.59 -15.52
CA TYR A 258 -5.42 8.18 -15.20
C TYR A 258 -4.49 7.99 -14.00
N GLN A 259 -3.90 9.04 -13.42
CA GLN A 259 -2.94 8.99 -12.31
C GLN A 259 -1.60 8.36 -12.70
N CYS A 260 -1.44 7.04 -12.62
CA CYS A 260 -0.17 6.39 -12.92
C CYS A 260 -0.31 5.01 -13.58
N THR A 261 0.73 4.55 -14.29
CA THR A 261 0.84 3.17 -14.75
C THR A 261 2.16 2.55 -14.35
N TRP A 262 2.23 1.22 -14.13
CA TRP A 262 3.49 0.46 -14.02
C TRP A 262 3.51 -0.75 -14.96
N ASP A 263 4.70 -1.07 -15.51
CA ASP A 263 4.92 -2.25 -16.36
C ASP A 263 5.05 -3.55 -15.53
N GLN A 264 3.98 -4.36 -15.55
CA GLN A 264 3.95 -5.67 -14.89
C GLN A 264 4.47 -6.82 -15.78
N SER A 265 4.83 -6.54 -17.04
CA SER A 265 5.44 -7.50 -17.97
C SER A 265 6.96 -7.54 -17.90
N ARG A 266 7.59 -6.65 -17.12
CA ARG A 266 9.04 -6.61 -16.90
C ARG A 266 9.57 -7.98 -16.46
N GLY A 267 10.64 -8.44 -17.09
CA GLY A 267 11.24 -9.76 -16.85
C GLY A 267 10.41 -10.98 -17.28
N GLN A 268 9.24 -10.78 -17.90
CA GLN A 268 8.46 -11.87 -18.48
C GLN A 268 8.88 -12.15 -19.93
N LYS A 269 8.76 -13.41 -20.36
CA LYS A 269 9.01 -13.80 -21.75
C LYS A 269 7.88 -13.31 -22.67
N GLY A 270 8.17 -13.20 -23.96
CA GLY A 270 7.19 -12.87 -24.99
C GLY A 270 7.20 -11.38 -25.35
N ARG A 271 6.53 -11.08 -26.47
CA ARG A 271 6.41 -9.73 -27.04
C ARG A 271 5.39 -8.84 -26.32
N PRO A 272 4.19 -9.33 -25.93
CA PRO A 272 3.17 -8.50 -25.31
C PRO A 272 3.65 -7.80 -24.04
N GLY A 273 3.21 -6.55 -23.87
CA GLY A 273 3.41 -5.76 -22.66
C GLY A 273 2.15 -5.72 -21.80
N LEU A 274 2.29 -5.40 -20.51
CA LEU A 274 1.17 -5.22 -19.59
C LEU A 274 1.42 -3.97 -18.75
N LEU A 275 0.63 -2.91 -18.98
CA LEU A 275 0.59 -1.78 -18.06
C LEU A 275 -0.56 -1.98 -17.10
N VAL A 276 -0.30 -1.77 -15.82
CA VAL A 276 -1.33 -1.66 -14.82
C VAL A 276 -1.51 -0.19 -14.53
N ASN A 277 -2.69 0.33 -14.84
CA ASN A 277 -3.11 1.62 -14.34
C ASN A 277 -3.52 1.46 -12.87
N PHE A 278 -2.71 2.06 -11.98
CA PHE A 278 -2.95 2.10 -10.55
C PHE A 278 -3.73 3.36 -10.21
N LEU A 279 -4.87 3.15 -9.56
CA LEU A 279 -5.78 4.22 -9.20
C LEU A 279 -5.92 4.26 -7.68
N GLY A 280 -5.96 5.47 -7.14
CA GLY A 280 -6.18 5.77 -5.72
C GLY A 280 -7.37 6.72 -5.53
N ALA A 281 -7.91 6.78 -4.32
CA ALA A 281 -8.96 7.72 -3.91
C ALA A 281 -10.20 7.70 -4.84
N GLY A 282 -10.72 8.87 -5.23
CA GLY A 282 -11.92 9.01 -6.07
C GLY A 282 -11.86 8.22 -7.38
N PRO A 283 -10.80 8.34 -8.19
CA PRO A 283 -10.60 7.53 -9.39
C PRO A 283 -10.72 6.00 -9.18
N ALA A 284 -10.27 5.49 -8.03
CA ALA A 284 -10.37 4.07 -7.71
C ALA A 284 -11.81 3.63 -7.38
N LEU A 285 -12.58 4.50 -6.71
CA LEU A 285 -13.99 4.26 -6.40
C LEU A 285 -14.85 4.25 -7.69
N ALA A 286 -14.53 5.13 -8.64
CA ALA A 286 -15.21 5.23 -9.93
C ALA A 286 -14.75 4.17 -10.95
N ILE A 287 -13.94 3.18 -10.58
CA ILE A 287 -13.33 2.23 -11.53
C ILE A 287 -14.34 1.52 -12.46
N LYS A 288 -15.55 1.24 -11.97
CA LYS A 288 -16.61 0.59 -12.76
C LYS A 288 -17.19 1.49 -13.86
N GLU A 289 -17.04 2.81 -13.71
CA GLU A 289 -17.52 3.83 -14.64
C GLU A 289 -16.43 4.22 -15.64
N ARG A 290 -15.19 3.78 -15.43
CA ARG A 290 -14.04 4.08 -16.29
C ARG A 290 -13.89 3.02 -17.38
N SER A 291 -13.95 3.45 -18.63
CA SER A 291 -13.67 2.58 -19.77
C SER A 291 -12.16 2.44 -20.02
N PRO A 292 -11.69 1.29 -20.53
CA PRO A 292 -10.32 1.15 -21.03
C PRO A 292 -9.95 2.20 -22.07
N GLU A 293 -10.90 2.59 -22.93
CA GLU A 293 -10.70 3.58 -23.98
C GLU A 293 -10.41 4.98 -23.41
N LEU A 294 -11.08 5.37 -22.32
CA LEU A 294 -10.79 6.62 -21.63
C LEU A 294 -9.38 6.59 -21.03
N ALA A 295 -9.00 5.49 -20.38
CA ALA A 295 -7.65 5.35 -19.81
C ALA A 295 -6.58 5.43 -20.91
N LEU A 296 -6.81 4.80 -22.07
CA LEU A 296 -5.91 4.88 -23.22
C LEU A 296 -5.84 6.30 -23.79
N GLN A 297 -6.97 7.00 -23.93
CA GLN A 297 -7.01 8.40 -24.37
C GLN A 297 -6.18 9.31 -23.45
N GLN A 298 -6.26 9.09 -22.13
CA GLN A 298 -5.51 9.87 -21.14
C GLN A 298 -4.01 9.49 -21.11
N LEU A 299 -3.67 8.25 -21.47
CA LEU A 299 -2.30 7.76 -21.53
C LEU A 299 -1.59 8.15 -22.84
N GLU A 300 -2.33 8.30 -23.94
CA GLU A 300 -1.82 8.67 -25.27
C GLU A 300 -0.86 9.89 -25.29
N PRO A 301 -1.15 11.02 -24.64
CA PRO A 301 -0.21 12.14 -24.60
C PRO A 301 1.10 11.84 -23.84
N VAL A 302 1.08 10.84 -22.95
CA VAL A 302 2.24 10.42 -22.14
C VAL A 302 3.07 9.37 -22.86
N LEU A 303 2.40 8.43 -23.55
CA LEU A 303 3.01 7.37 -24.36
C LEU A 303 2.42 7.39 -25.78
N PRO A 304 2.85 8.29 -26.67
CA PRO A 304 2.26 8.42 -28.00
C PRO A 304 2.28 7.12 -28.81
N GLY A 305 1.14 6.75 -29.40
CA GLY A 305 0.92 5.52 -30.15
C GLY A 305 0.45 4.33 -29.30
N ILE A 306 0.32 4.48 -27.97
CA ILE A 306 -0.05 3.38 -27.07
C ILE A 306 -1.46 2.83 -27.34
N THR A 307 -2.39 3.67 -27.76
CA THR A 307 -3.78 3.26 -28.07
C THR A 307 -3.82 2.25 -29.21
N ALA A 308 -3.01 2.45 -30.26
CA ALA A 308 -2.93 1.53 -31.40
C ALA A 308 -2.30 0.17 -31.04
N GLU A 309 -1.50 0.14 -29.96
CA GLU A 309 -0.84 -1.06 -29.45
C GLU A 309 -1.73 -1.89 -28.52
N TRP A 310 -2.85 -1.36 -28.03
CA TRP A 310 -3.78 -2.13 -27.21
C TRP A 310 -4.39 -3.29 -28.02
N ASN A 311 -4.59 -4.44 -27.37
CA ASN A 311 -5.12 -5.64 -28.01
C ASN A 311 -6.55 -6.02 -27.55
N GLY A 312 -7.22 -5.12 -26.85
CA GLY A 312 -8.58 -5.34 -26.34
C GLY A 312 -8.67 -6.08 -25.01
N ARG A 313 -7.55 -6.60 -24.47
CA ARG A 313 -7.57 -7.34 -23.20
C ARG A 313 -7.45 -6.39 -22.01
N VAL A 314 -8.38 -6.54 -21.07
CA VAL A 314 -8.43 -5.80 -19.82
C VAL A 314 -8.82 -6.70 -18.65
N ARG A 315 -8.29 -6.40 -17.46
CA ARG A 315 -8.76 -6.95 -16.18
C ARG A 315 -8.86 -5.81 -15.17
N ILE A 316 -9.93 -5.78 -14.36
CA ILE A 316 -10.16 -4.73 -13.36
C ILE A 316 -10.21 -5.33 -11.95
N ASP A 317 -9.30 -4.96 -11.07
CA ASP A 317 -9.38 -5.28 -9.65
C ASP A 317 -9.98 -4.10 -8.88
N ASN A 318 -11.14 -4.30 -8.27
CA ASN A 318 -11.84 -3.32 -7.45
C ASN A 318 -11.77 -3.74 -5.97
N TRP A 319 -10.75 -3.25 -5.25
CA TRP A 319 -10.57 -3.57 -3.83
C TRP A 319 -11.58 -2.90 -2.89
N PRO A 320 -12.02 -1.64 -3.12
CA PRO A 320 -13.10 -1.03 -2.35
C PRO A 320 -14.40 -1.85 -2.35
N GLY A 321 -14.73 -2.44 -3.51
CA GLY A 321 -15.90 -3.30 -3.68
C GLY A 321 -15.75 -4.73 -3.15
N ASN A 322 -14.57 -5.14 -2.69
CA ASN A 322 -14.36 -6.49 -2.15
C ASN A 322 -14.84 -6.55 -0.68
N PRO A 323 -15.85 -7.38 -0.33
CA PRO A 323 -16.37 -7.45 1.03
C PRO A 323 -15.34 -7.94 2.07
N TRP A 324 -14.28 -8.63 1.63
CA TRP A 324 -13.23 -9.21 2.46
C TRP A 324 -11.97 -8.34 2.57
N SER A 325 -12.00 -7.12 1.98
CA SER A 325 -10.89 -6.15 2.10
C SER A 325 -11.41 -4.75 2.34
N ARG A 326 -12.51 -4.36 1.68
CA ARG A 326 -13.17 -3.06 1.80
C ARG A 326 -12.22 -1.88 1.59
N GLY A 327 -11.36 -2.01 0.59
CA GLY A 327 -10.29 -1.06 0.27
C GLY A 327 -8.91 -1.72 0.22
N GLY A 328 -7.91 -0.86 0.26
CA GLY A 328 -6.47 -1.12 0.31
C GLY A 328 -5.73 0.20 0.03
N TYR A 329 -4.59 0.53 0.64
CA TYR A 329 -3.95 -0.08 1.83
C TYR A 329 -4.22 0.73 3.12
N SER A 330 -3.77 0.26 4.28
CA SER A 330 -3.90 1.03 5.53
C SER A 330 -3.02 2.28 5.53
N PHE A 331 -3.50 3.36 6.16
CA PHE A 331 -2.75 4.60 6.31
C PHE A 331 -3.21 5.39 7.54
N TYR A 332 -2.37 6.30 8.03
CA TYR A 332 -2.72 7.22 9.11
C TYR A 332 -3.24 8.55 8.56
N ARG A 333 -4.38 8.99 9.12
CA ARG A 333 -4.92 10.35 8.94
C ARG A 333 -4.26 11.33 9.91
N PRO A 334 -4.42 12.65 9.71
CA PRO A 334 -3.91 13.63 10.66
C PRO A 334 -4.33 13.35 12.11
N GLY A 335 -3.36 13.35 13.01
CA GLY A 335 -3.50 13.10 14.44
C GLY A 335 -3.56 11.62 14.84
N GLN A 336 -3.59 10.68 13.89
CA GLN A 336 -3.79 9.27 14.23
C GLN A 336 -2.53 8.58 14.77
N TYR A 337 -1.33 9.00 14.34
CA TYR A 337 -0.09 8.43 14.88
C TYR A 337 -0.04 8.61 16.40
N THR A 338 -0.30 9.82 16.89
CA THR A 338 -0.27 10.12 18.33
C THR A 338 -1.54 9.74 19.08
N LYS A 339 -2.67 9.58 18.39
CA LYS A 339 -3.92 9.12 19.02
C LYS A 339 -3.89 7.63 19.35
N PHE A 340 -3.43 6.79 18.42
CA PHE A 340 -3.44 5.34 18.61
C PHE A 340 -2.33 4.58 17.87
N GLY A 341 -1.49 5.23 17.06
CA GLY A 341 -0.46 4.54 16.28
C GLY A 341 0.44 3.67 17.14
N GLY A 342 0.60 2.40 16.75
CA GLY A 342 1.24 1.33 17.51
C GLY A 342 0.25 0.41 18.23
N ALA A 343 -0.90 0.93 18.68
CA ALA A 343 -1.91 0.14 19.38
C ALA A 343 -2.57 -0.91 18.48
N GLU A 344 -2.48 -0.81 17.16
CA GLU A 344 -3.02 -1.77 16.19
C GLU A 344 -2.47 -3.18 16.45
N GLY A 345 -1.14 -3.27 16.65
CA GLY A 345 -0.42 -4.54 16.77
C GLY A 345 -0.26 -5.06 18.19
N GLU A 346 -0.59 -4.25 19.20
CA GLU A 346 -0.45 -4.67 20.60
C GLU A 346 -1.44 -5.80 20.96
N PRO A 347 -1.00 -6.87 21.62
CA PRO A 347 -1.91 -7.87 22.16
C PRO A 347 -2.73 -7.27 23.31
N GLU A 348 -3.99 -7.68 23.42
CA GLU A 348 -4.87 -7.33 24.53
C GLU A 348 -5.54 -8.58 25.09
N ASN A 349 -5.32 -8.88 26.36
CA ASN A 349 -5.68 -10.17 26.95
C ASN A 349 -5.03 -11.32 26.14
N ASN A 350 -5.80 -12.35 25.79
CA ASN A 350 -5.37 -13.46 24.94
C ASN A 350 -5.72 -13.24 23.46
N ALA A 351 -5.97 -11.99 23.04
CA ALA A 351 -6.16 -11.63 21.64
C ALA A 351 -4.91 -10.95 21.07
N HIS A 352 -4.42 -11.51 19.97
CA HIS A 352 -3.26 -11.04 19.23
C HIS A 352 -3.71 -10.49 17.88
N PHE A 353 -2.99 -9.51 17.35
CA PHE A 353 -3.35 -8.84 16.10
C PHE A 353 -2.19 -8.97 15.12
N CYS A 354 -2.48 -9.27 13.85
CA CYS A 354 -1.47 -9.29 12.80
C CYS A 354 -2.05 -8.87 11.45
N GLY A 355 -1.17 -8.67 10.49
CA GLY A 355 -1.49 -8.08 9.20
C GLY A 355 -0.68 -6.80 8.97
N GLU A 356 -0.62 -6.35 7.72
CA GLU A 356 0.19 -5.20 7.31
C GLU A 356 -0.06 -3.96 8.18
N HIS A 357 -1.31 -3.72 8.57
CA HIS A 357 -1.75 -2.57 9.34
C HIS A 357 -1.18 -2.51 10.76
N THR A 358 -0.63 -3.63 11.24
CA THR A 358 0.01 -3.76 12.55
C THR A 358 1.53 -3.69 12.50
N SER A 359 2.10 -3.39 11.33
CA SER A 359 3.55 -3.27 11.11
C SER A 359 3.97 -1.81 11.22
N ALA A 360 4.97 -1.53 12.06
CA ALA A 360 5.58 -0.20 12.13
C ALA A 360 6.45 0.11 10.90
N GLU A 361 7.18 -0.90 10.38
CA GLU A 361 8.16 -0.72 9.31
C GLU A 361 7.59 -0.93 7.90
N TRP A 362 6.60 -1.81 7.74
CA TRP A 362 6.15 -2.29 6.43
C TRP A 362 4.61 -2.24 6.29
N GLN A 363 3.98 -1.21 6.87
CA GLN A 363 2.55 -0.95 6.70
C GLN A 363 2.22 -0.83 5.20
N GLY A 364 1.13 -1.46 4.78
CA GLY A 364 0.70 -1.56 3.38
C GLY A 364 1.30 -2.74 2.60
N PHE A 365 2.35 -3.40 3.11
CA PHE A 365 3.08 -4.42 2.35
C PHE A 365 2.90 -5.85 2.86
N MET A 366 3.07 -6.82 1.97
CA MET A 366 3.14 -8.25 2.32
C MET A 366 4.26 -8.56 3.34
N ASN A 367 5.34 -7.79 3.34
CA ASN A 367 6.41 -7.94 4.33
C ASN A 367 5.88 -7.68 5.75
N GLY A 368 5.05 -6.64 5.92
CA GLY A 368 4.38 -6.34 7.19
C GLY A 368 3.45 -7.47 7.60
N ALA A 369 2.67 -8.02 6.67
CA ALA A 369 1.79 -9.16 6.95
C ALA A 369 2.57 -10.40 7.46
N VAL A 370 3.70 -10.74 6.83
CA VAL A 370 4.55 -11.87 7.27
C VAL A 370 5.19 -11.58 8.62
N ALA A 371 5.87 -10.44 8.76
CA ALA A 371 6.60 -10.09 9.98
C ALA A 371 5.69 -10.03 11.22
N THR A 372 4.48 -9.47 11.05
CA THR A 372 3.50 -9.36 12.14
C THR A 372 2.80 -10.68 12.44
N GLY A 373 2.63 -11.56 11.45
CA GLY A 373 2.16 -12.93 11.68
C GLY A 373 3.15 -13.75 12.50
N GLU A 374 4.44 -13.65 12.19
CA GLU A 374 5.50 -14.27 12.99
C GLU A 374 5.58 -13.66 14.40
N ARG A 375 5.40 -12.34 14.53
CA ARG A 375 5.32 -11.66 15.84
C ARG A 375 4.18 -12.25 16.68
N ALA A 376 2.96 -12.29 16.14
CA ALA A 376 1.80 -12.83 16.86
C ALA A 376 1.99 -14.30 17.27
N ALA A 377 2.64 -15.11 16.43
CA ALA A 377 2.99 -16.49 16.79
C ALA A 377 3.99 -16.55 17.97
N ARG A 378 5.01 -15.69 17.99
CA ARG A 378 5.97 -15.60 19.11
C ARG A 378 5.32 -15.12 20.40
N GLU A 379 4.42 -14.14 20.33
CA GLU A 379 3.64 -13.66 21.48
C GLU A 379 2.86 -14.80 22.16
N ILE A 380 2.26 -15.70 21.38
CA ILE A 380 1.53 -16.88 21.91
C ILE A 380 2.47 -17.92 22.49
N LEU A 381 3.61 -18.17 21.82
CA LEU A 381 4.60 -19.15 22.29
C LEU A 381 5.39 -18.67 23.52
N GLY A 382 5.27 -17.40 23.91
CA GLY A 382 6.04 -16.79 24.99
C GLY A 382 7.54 -16.68 24.69
N ALA A 383 7.89 -16.54 23.40
CA ALA A 383 9.26 -16.66 22.88
C ALA A 383 9.87 -15.32 22.44
#